data_AF-A0A2P9AHQ5-F1
#
_entry.id   AF-A0A2P9AHQ5-F1
#
_cell.length_a   1.000
_cell.length_b   1.000
_cell.length_c   1.000
_cell.angle_alpha   90.00
_cell.angle_beta   90.00
_cell.angle_gamma   90.00
#
_symmetry.space_group_name_H-M   'P 1'
#
loop_
_entity.id
_entity.type
_entity.pdbx_description
1 polymer ?
#
loop_
_entity_poly.entity_id
_entity_poly.type
_entity_poly.pdbx_seq_one_letter_code
_entity_poly.pdbx_strand_id
1 'polypeptide(L)'
;MTRDMRPSEKYGPVGQCIYCRATNVPLTDEHVVPAALDGRMILLKASCNVCQYEINKNIEQPFLRQSFKEIRYKRGIGERRNKARSGNLPLSVHRSTAAETSPPDSPPDPGKDELWITEHVANKDYPTWVVMPRLQAPGILRGVTEEQSSENHITGFELTAGLHDQELGAYVAQLLDPTVFMRMLAKIAHGAAVVCFGLDGFEASLSSIITGKDLSNIPFWIGESDTSNDPTSSEEIPSQVMVKAGILKLPTFTLVVIDIQFFVDLATPVYRVVAGKHIKDGFGLKRHNVAGSD
;
A
#
# COMPACT_ATOMS: atom_id res chain seq x y z
N MET A 1 -11.77 -20.75 3.54
CA MET A 1 -10.49 -21.46 3.73
C MET A 1 -9.41 -20.44 3.49
N THR A 2 -8.74 -19.97 4.54
CA THR A 2 -7.59 -19.07 4.45
C THR A 2 -6.36 -19.90 4.08
N ARG A 3 -5.54 -19.43 3.15
CA ARG A 3 -4.23 -20.06 2.85
C ARG A 3 -3.15 -19.22 3.52
N ASP A 4 -2.42 -19.84 4.44
CA ASP A 4 -1.35 -19.15 5.18
C ASP A 4 -0.14 -18.91 4.27
N MET A 5 0.13 -17.62 4.02
CA MET A 5 1.34 -17.14 3.38
C MET A 5 2.42 -16.95 4.44
N ARG A 6 3.62 -17.43 4.17
CA ARG A 6 4.77 -17.20 5.05
C ARG A 6 5.56 -15.99 4.57
N PRO A 7 5.85 -14.99 5.44
CA PRO A 7 6.45 -13.74 5.02
C PRO A 7 7.79 -13.86 4.30
N SER A 8 8.63 -14.85 4.61
CA SER A 8 10.03 -14.95 4.14
C SER A 8 10.29 -15.97 3.01
N GLU A 9 9.26 -16.40 2.29
CA GLU A 9 9.39 -17.48 1.29
C GLU A 9 9.54 -16.98 -0.17
N LYS A 10 10.30 -17.76 -0.96
CA LYS A 10 10.39 -17.65 -2.42
C LYS A 10 9.46 -18.68 -3.06
N TYR A 11 8.70 -18.27 -4.06
CA TYR A 11 7.68 -19.08 -4.73
C TYR A 11 7.98 -19.16 -6.24
N GLY A 12 7.79 -20.32 -6.86
CA GLY A 12 8.02 -20.52 -8.29
C GLY A 12 9.25 -21.39 -8.61
N PRO A 13 9.80 -21.32 -9.83
CA PRO A 13 9.56 -20.29 -10.85
C PRO A 13 8.13 -20.28 -11.40
N VAL A 14 7.62 -19.08 -11.71
CA VAL A 14 6.32 -18.90 -12.38
C VAL A 14 6.46 -19.20 -13.87
N GLY A 15 7.53 -18.71 -14.51
CA GLY A 15 7.85 -19.03 -15.91
C GLY A 15 7.06 -18.20 -16.95
N GLN A 16 6.23 -17.27 -16.49
CA GLN A 16 5.43 -16.35 -17.32
C GLN A 16 5.22 -15.05 -16.55
N CYS A 17 5.08 -13.92 -17.26
CA CYS A 17 4.75 -12.66 -16.63
C CYS A 17 3.35 -12.71 -16.00
N ILE A 18 3.24 -12.49 -14.69
CA ILE A 18 1.96 -12.56 -13.97
C ILE A 18 0.99 -11.45 -14.38
N TYR A 19 1.49 -10.35 -14.94
CA TYR A 19 0.67 -9.19 -15.31
C TYR A 19 0.15 -9.26 -16.74
N CYS A 20 1.04 -9.42 -17.72
CA CYS A 20 0.71 -9.40 -19.15
C CYS A 20 0.70 -10.77 -19.81
N ARG A 21 1.00 -11.86 -19.07
CA ARG A 21 1.06 -13.23 -19.58
C ARG A 21 2.11 -13.48 -20.67
N ALA A 22 3.07 -12.59 -20.87
CA ALA A 22 4.17 -12.83 -21.81
C ALA A 22 5.02 -14.04 -21.38
N THR A 23 5.28 -14.94 -22.33
CA THR A 23 6.21 -16.07 -22.24
C THR A 23 7.40 -15.85 -23.19
N ASN A 24 8.46 -16.66 -23.06
CA ASN A 24 9.65 -16.58 -23.94
C ASN A 24 10.33 -15.21 -23.99
N VAL A 25 10.24 -14.43 -22.90
CA VAL A 25 10.93 -13.17 -22.68
C VAL A 25 11.82 -13.27 -21.44
N PRO A 26 12.84 -12.41 -21.28
CA PRO A 26 13.55 -12.32 -20.01
C PRO A 26 12.58 -11.98 -18.88
N LEU A 27 12.57 -12.84 -17.85
CA LEU A 27 11.73 -12.69 -16.66
C LEU A 27 12.61 -12.35 -15.44
N THR A 28 12.09 -11.49 -14.58
CA THR A 28 12.69 -11.09 -13.32
C THR A 28 11.87 -11.62 -12.14
N ASP A 29 12.45 -11.54 -10.96
CA ASP A 29 11.77 -11.87 -9.72
C ASP A 29 10.87 -10.71 -9.28
N GLU A 30 9.68 -11.03 -8.78
CA GLU A 30 8.66 -10.06 -8.40
C GLU A 30 8.39 -10.16 -6.90
N HIS A 31 8.46 -9.03 -6.18
CA HIS A 31 8.06 -9.02 -4.78
C HIS A 31 6.54 -8.90 -4.69
N VAL A 32 5.85 -9.65 -3.84
CA VAL A 32 4.40 -9.49 -3.65
C VAL A 32 4.12 -8.12 -3.02
N VAL A 33 4.63 -7.92 -1.81
CA VAL A 33 4.73 -6.61 -1.17
C VAL A 33 6.08 -6.00 -1.57
N PRO A 34 6.17 -4.74 -2.01
CA PRO A 34 7.45 -4.12 -2.35
C PRO A 34 8.50 -4.30 -1.25
N ALA A 35 9.74 -4.62 -1.62
CA ALA A 35 10.85 -4.78 -0.66
C ALA A 35 11.07 -3.53 0.21
N ALA A 36 10.75 -2.36 -0.34
CA ALA A 36 10.79 -1.08 0.34
C ALA A 36 9.81 -0.97 1.52
N LEU A 37 8.82 -1.85 1.63
CA LEU A 37 7.86 -1.98 2.73
C LEU A 37 8.17 -3.22 3.60
N ASP A 38 9.43 -3.67 3.61
CA ASP A 38 9.87 -4.94 4.22
C ASP A 38 9.12 -6.17 3.67
N GLY A 39 8.68 -6.10 2.42
CA GLY A 39 8.12 -7.25 1.72
C GLY A 39 9.18 -8.32 1.46
N ARG A 40 8.93 -9.53 1.96
CA ARG A 40 9.88 -10.66 1.89
C ARG A 40 9.40 -11.84 1.03
N MET A 41 8.14 -11.82 0.58
CA MET A 41 7.59 -12.81 -0.35
C MET A 41 7.99 -12.47 -1.79
N ILE A 42 8.64 -13.43 -2.46
CA ILE A 42 9.17 -13.24 -3.82
C ILE A 42 8.66 -14.34 -4.75
N LEU A 43 8.06 -13.95 -5.88
CA LEU A 43 7.75 -14.82 -7.00
C LEU A 43 8.93 -14.86 -7.97
N LEU A 44 9.53 -16.03 -8.17
CA LEU A 44 10.69 -16.24 -9.03
C LEU A 44 10.29 -16.27 -10.50
N LYS A 45 11.05 -15.58 -11.37
CA LYS A 45 10.79 -15.50 -12.83
C LYS A 45 9.32 -15.21 -13.16
N ALA A 46 8.81 -14.09 -12.64
CA ALA A 46 7.38 -13.81 -12.55
C ALA A 46 6.94 -12.50 -13.22
N SER A 47 7.83 -11.57 -13.55
CA SER A 47 7.47 -10.37 -14.29
C SER A 47 8.42 -10.14 -15.47
N CYS A 48 7.91 -9.64 -16.59
CA CYS A 48 8.76 -9.23 -17.70
C CYS A 48 9.33 -7.83 -17.42
N ASN A 49 10.47 -7.50 -18.05
CA ASN A 49 11.13 -6.21 -17.86
C ASN A 49 10.21 -4.99 -18.13
N VAL A 50 9.30 -5.10 -19.11
CA VAL A 50 8.36 -4.03 -19.44
C VAL A 50 7.39 -3.78 -18.29
N CYS A 51 6.71 -4.83 -17.79
CA CYS A 51 5.78 -4.68 -16.67
C CYS A 51 6.50 -4.24 -15.40
N GLN A 52 7.67 -4.81 -15.11
CA GLN A 52 8.47 -4.42 -13.95
C GLN A 52 8.83 -2.92 -14.00
N TYR A 53 9.26 -2.42 -15.16
CA TYR A 53 9.58 -1.01 -15.35
C TYR A 53 8.35 -0.11 -15.13
N GLU A 54 7.23 -0.42 -15.78
CA GLU A 54 6.00 0.38 -15.67
C GLU A 54 5.42 0.39 -14.25
N ILE A 55 5.44 -0.76 -13.56
CA ILE A 55 4.97 -0.86 -12.17
C ILE A 55 5.90 -0.07 -11.24
N ASN A 56 7.21 -0.19 -11.40
CA ASN A 56 8.17 0.59 -10.61
C ASN A 56 8.00 2.09 -10.82
N LYS A 57 7.88 2.53 -12.07
CA LYS A 57 7.79 3.94 -12.44
C LYS A 57 6.47 4.58 -12.02
N ASN A 58 5.35 3.90 -12.23
CA ASN A 58 4.02 4.49 -12.11
C ASN A 58 3.29 4.10 -10.81
N ILE A 59 3.76 3.10 -10.07
CA ILE A 59 3.13 2.62 -8.84
C ILE A 59 4.11 2.66 -7.68
N GLU A 60 5.19 1.86 -7.71
CA GLU A 60 6.04 1.70 -6.52
C GLU A 60 6.78 2.98 -6.16
N GLN A 61 7.51 3.61 -7.09
CA GLN A 61 8.26 4.83 -6.77
C GLN A 61 7.35 5.99 -6.35
N PRO A 62 6.24 6.32 -7.04
CA PRO A 62 5.33 7.37 -6.61
C PRO A 62 4.76 7.10 -5.22
N PHE A 63 4.25 5.89 -4.97
CA PHE A 63 3.68 5.51 -3.69
C PHE A 63 4.68 5.62 -2.53
N LEU A 64 5.89 5.08 -2.74
CA LEU A 64 6.92 5.03 -1.71
C LEU A 64 7.57 6.37 -1.42
N ARG A 65 7.53 7.33 -2.37
CA ARG A 65 8.14 8.66 -2.23
C ARG A 65 7.16 9.73 -1.78
N GLN A 66 5.90 9.62 -2.13
CA GLN A 66 4.88 10.62 -1.81
C GLN A 66 4.12 10.24 -0.55
N SER A 67 3.55 9.03 -0.52
CA SER A 67 2.65 8.62 0.54
C SER A 67 3.38 8.03 1.74
N PHE A 68 4.36 7.16 1.51
CA PHE A 68 4.94 6.34 2.59
C PHE A 68 6.37 6.72 2.95
N LYS A 69 6.91 7.81 2.42
CA LYS A 69 8.32 8.20 2.62
C LYS A 69 8.65 8.39 4.10
N GLU A 70 7.88 9.22 4.80
CA GLU A 70 8.23 9.65 6.15
C GLU A 70 8.04 8.51 7.17
N ILE A 71 6.93 7.77 7.11
CA ILE A 71 6.71 6.62 7.99
C ILE A 71 7.75 5.51 7.79
N ARG A 72 8.19 5.27 6.55
CA ARG A 72 9.28 4.33 6.28
C ARG A 72 10.60 4.80 6.87
N TYR A 73 10.87 6.10 6.80
CA TYR A 73 12.11 6.68 7.31
C TYR A 73 12.14 6.64 8.84
N LYS A 74 11.01 6.93 9.49
CA LYS A 74 10.87 6.86 10.94
C LYS A 74 10.99 5.44 11.49
N ARG A 75 10.51 4.45 10.72
CA ARG A 75 10.55 3.02 11.09
C ARG A 75 11.77 2.26 10.57
N GLY A 76 12.72 2.92 9.90
CA GLY A 76 13.90 2.26 9.31
C GLY A 76 13.59 1.24 8.20
N ILE A 77 12.45 1.37 7.52
CA ILE A 77 11.97 0.38 6.54
C ILE A 77 12.62 0.59 5.17
N GLY A 78 13.27 -0.45 4.66
CA GLY A 78 13.89 -0.45 3.34
C GLY A 78 15.26 0.24 3.29
N GLU A 79 15.94 0.37 4.43
CA GLU A 79 17.31 0.87 4.58
C GLU A 79 18.37 -0.16 4.17
N ARG A 80 18.28 -0.72 2.95
CA ARG A 80 19.32 -1.65 2.45
C ARG A 80 20.60 -0.96 1.96
N ARG A 81 20.68 0.37 2.02
CA ARG A 81 21.91 1.13 1.72
C ARG A 81 22.15 2.19 2.80
N ASN A 82 23.12 1.89 3.66
CA ASN A 82 23.81 2.78 4.59
C ASN A 82 24.47 3.99 3.89
N LYS A 83 23.69 4.84 3.23
CA LYS A 83 24.11 6.21 2.96
C LYS A 83 23.17 7.10 3.73
N ALA A 84 23.71 7.77 4.74
CA ALA A 84 23.07 8.80 5.54
C ALA A 84 22.08 9.58 4.68
N ARG A 85 20.80 9.22 4.77
CA ARG A 85 19.74 10.06 4.20
C ARG A 85 19.83 11.38 4.96
N SER A 86 19.64 12.48 4.24
CA SER A 86 19.67 13.82 4.83
C SER A 86 18.91 13.77 6.14
N GLY A 87 19.63 13.93 7.25
CA GLY A 87 19.08 13.70 8.58
C GLY A 87 17.88 14.60 8.86
N ASN A 88 17.70 15.66 8.06
CA ASN A 88 16.69 16.67 8.24
C ASN A 88 15.66 16.65 7.10
N LEU A 89 14.39 16.78 7.46
CA LEU A 89 13.22 16.83 6.59
C LEU A 89 12.55 18.20 6.68
N PRO A 90 11.98 18.73 5.57
CA PRO A 90 11.33 20.04 5.56
C PRO A 90 10.00 20.00 6.32
N LEU A 91 9.88 20.85 7.33
CA LEU A 91 8.70 21.07 8.16
C LEU A 91 8.27 22.53 8.04
N SER A 92 7.02 22.79 7.63
CA SER A 92 6.49 24.16 7.64
C SER A 92 5.95 24.47 9.03
N VAL A 93 6.53 25.43 9.74
CA VAL A 93 6.13 25.83 11.09
C VAL A 93 5.49 27.22 11.02
N HIS A 94 4.33 27.37 11.66
CA HIS A 94 3.68 28.63 11.90
C HIS A 94 4.36 29.33 13.08
N ARG A 95 4.89 30.54 12.84
CA ARG A 95 5.40 31.41 13.91
C ARG A 95 4.59 32.69 13.96
N SER A 96 4.20 33.10 15.17
CA SER A 96 3.66 34.43 15.40
C SER A 96 4.81 35.44 15.40
N THR A 97 4.69 36.51 14.63
CA THR A 97 5.66 37.62 14.59
C THR A 97 5.30 38.76 15.54
N ALA A 98 4.28 38.58 16.40
CA ALA A 98 3.72 39.63 17.26
C ALA A 98 4.71 40.24 18.26
N ALA A 99 5.89 39.66 18.47
CA ALA A 99 6.84 40.09 19.50
C ALA A 99 7.87 41.16 19.05
N GLU A 100 8.03 41.46 17.75
CA GLU A 100 9.16 42.31 17.31
C GLU A 100 8.80 43.68 16.72
N THR A 101 7.54 43.94 16.33
CA THR A 101 7.19 45.20 15.62
C THR A 101 5.94 45.94 16.09
N SER A 102 5.17 45.38 17.02
CA SER A 102 3.87 45.96 17.42
C SER A 102 3.95 46.62 18.81
N PRO A 103 3.40 47.83 19.01
CA PRO A 103 3.28 48.43 20.33
C PRO A 103 2.53 47.48 21.30
N PRO A 104 2.88 47.45 22.60
CA PRO A 104 2.34 46.49 23.59
C PRO A 104 0.81 46.40 23.68
N ASP A 105 0.09 47.41 23.19
CA ASP A 105 -1.35 47.56 23.32
C ASP A 105 -2.13 47.41 22.00
N SER A 106 -1.50 46.96 20.92
CA SER A 106 -2.21 46.71 19.65
C SER A 106 -2.74 45.28 19.58
N PRO A 107 -4.04 45.05 19.25
CA PRO A 107 -4.54 43.70 19.03
C PRO A 107 -3.83 43.06 17.82
N PRO A 108 -3.47 41.76 17.89
CA PRO A 108 -2.78 41.07 16.79
C PRO A 108 -3.63 41.10 15.51
N ASP A 109 -3.01 41.41 14.38
CA ASP A 109 -3.63 41.38 13.05
C ASP A 109 -3.38 39.99 12.44
N PRO A 110 -4.40 39.10 12.38
CA PRO A 110 -4.24 37.72 11.93
C PRO A 110 -3.79 37.60 10.46
N GLY A 111 -3.74 38.69 9.70
CA GLY A 111 -3.17 38.70 8.34
C GLY A 111 -1.72 39.18 8.22
N LYS A 112 -1.16 39.82 9.26
CA LYS A 112 0.20 40.40 9.24
C LYS A 112 1.16 39.78 10.24
N ASP A 113 0.63 39.18 11.31
CA ASP A 113 1.42 38.62 12.41
C ASP A 113 1.69 37.10 12.28
N GLU A 114 1.42 36.53 11.10
CA GLU A 114 1.49 35.10 10.80
C GLU A 114 2.52 34.82 9.69
N LEU A 115 3.58 34.05 10.00
CA LEU A 115 4.58 33.62 9.02
C LEU A 115 4.75 32.10 9.02
N TRP A 116 4.66 31.50 7.83
CA TRP A 116 5.03 30.10 7.61
C TRP A 116 6.50 30.01 7.20
N ILE A 117 7.31 29.37 8.04
CA ILE A 117 8.74 29.18 7.77
C ILE A 117 8.99 27.70 7.51
N THR A 118 9.78 27.37 6.50
CA THR A 118 10.27 26.00 6.29
C THR A 118 11.52 25.76 7.13
N GLU A 119 11.38 24.97 8.18
CA GLU A 119 12.48 24.45 8.98
C GLU A 119 12.91 23.08 8.49
N HIS A 120 14.15 22.69 8.77
CA HIS A 120 14.65 21.35 8.48
C HIS A 120 14.88 20.63 9.80
N VAL A 121 13.96 19.75 10.19
CA VAL A 121 14.01 19.04 11.48
C VAL A 121 14.53 17.62 11.30
N ALA A 122 15.23 17.10 12.29
CA ALA A 122 15.78 15.74 12.21
C ALA A 122 14.65 14.71 12.02
N ASN A 123 14.91 13.61 11.30
CA ASN A 123 13.93 12.54 11.01
C ASN A 123 13.24 12.02 12.30
N LYS A 124 14.01 11.86 13.38
CA LYS A 124 13.47 11.44 14.69
C LYS A 124 12.44 12.42 15.27
N ASP A 125 12.57 13.71 14.95
CA ASP A 125 11.74 14.79 15.46
C ASP A 125 10.66 15.20 14.43
N TYR A 126 10.64 14.55 13.24
CA TYR A 126 9.66 14.85 12.20
C TYR A 126 8.28 14.29 12.57
N PRO A 127 7.23 15.14 12.65
CA PRO A 127 5.88 14.67 12.87
C PRO A 127 5.45 13.82 11.67
N THR A 128 5.13 12.57 11.96
CA THR A 128 4.76 11.61 10.91
C THR A 128 3.31 11.25 11.09
N TRP A 129 2.53 11.54 10.07
CA TRP A 129 1.15 11.10 9.98
C TRP A 129 1.05 9.92 9.02
N VAL A 130 0.00 9.13 9.15
CA VAL A 130 -0.34 8.12 8.16
C VAL A 130 -1.75 8.43 7.70
N VAL A 131 -1.86 9.04 6.52
CA VAL A 131 -3.13 9.32 5.86
C VAL A 131 -3.50 8.15 4.96
N MET A 132 -4.68 7.58 5.20
CA MET A 132 -5.20 6.41 4.50
C MET A 132 -6.62 6.69 4.00
N PRO A 133 -6.98 6.36 2.75
CA PRO A 133 -8.32 6.63 2.25
C PRO A 133 -9.31 5.63 2.87
N ARG A 134 -10.49 6.10 3.26
CA ARG A 134 -11.64 5.26 3.60
C ARG A 134 -12.40 4.96 2.32
N LEU A 135 -12.71 3.69 2.08
CA LEU A 135 -13.33 3.25 0.83
C LEU A 135 -14.67 2.58 1.11
N GLN A 136 -15.60 2.64 0.16
CA GLN A 136 -16.72 1.69 0.16
C GLN A 136 -16.21 0.27 -0.07
N ALA A 137 -16.99 -0.74 0.34
CA ALA A 137 -16.72 -2.12 -0.03
C ALA A 137 -16.69 -2.30 -1.56
N PRO A 138 -15.90 -3.25 -2.10
CA PRO A 138 -15.81 -3.48 -3.55
C PRO A 138 -17.19 -3.64 -4.18
N GLY A 139 -17.44 -2.97 -5.31
CA GLY A 139 -18.74 -2.96 -5.99
C GLY A 139 -19.30 -4.37 -6.27
N ILE A 140 -18.44 -5.31 -6.69
CA ILE A 140 -18.83 -6.70 -6.93
C ILE A 140 -19.38 -7.40 -5.67
N LEU A 141 -18.91 -7.00 -4.49
CA LEU A 141 -19.38 -7.55 -3.20
C LEU A 141 -20.66 -6.84 -2.71
N ARG A 142 -20.89 -5.60 -3.16
CA ARG A 142 -22.14 -4.86 -2.94
C ARG A 142 -23.26 -5.27 -3.89
N GLY A 143 -22.97 -6.08 -4.91
CA GLY A 143 -23.93 -6.53 -5.91
C GLY A 143 -24.36 -5.43 -6.90
N VAL A 144 -23.53 -4.39 -7.07
CA VAL A 144 -23.74 -3.31 -8.06
C VAL A 144 -22.97 -3.62 -9.35
N THR A 145 -23.27 -2.95 -10.46
CA THR A 145 -22.48 -3.07 -11.70
C THR A 145 -21.17 -2.28 -11.64
N GLU A 146 -20.29 -2.47 -12.63
CA GLU A 146 -19.05 -1.68 -12.76
C GLU A 146 -19.35 -0.19 -12.86
N GLU A 147 -20.35 0.20 -13.65
CA GLU A 147 -20.76 1.60 -13.87
C GLU A 147 -21.33 2.23 -12.60
N GLN A 148 -22.07 1.45 -11.81
CA GLN A 148 -22.65 1.91 -10.54
C GLN A 148 -21.60 2.02 -9.42
N SER A 149 -20.42 1.42 -9.61
CA SER A 149 -19.40 1.37 -8.56
C SER A 149 -18.62 2.68 -8.39
N SER A 150 -18.62 3.56 -9.40
CA SER A 150 -17.74 4.74 -9.44
C SER A 150 -18.16 5.92 -8.57
N GLU A 151 -19.43 5.99 -8.14
CA GLU A 151 -19.93 7.12 -7.36
C GLU A 151 -19.45 7.08 -5.90
N ASN A 152 -18.81 8.16 -5.43
CA ASN A 152 -18.42 8.37 -4.02
C ASN A 152 -17.64 7.21 -3.37
N HIS A 153 -16.77 6.55 -4.16
CA HIS A 153 -16.02 5.39 -3.69
C HIS A 153 -15.10 5.71 -2.50
N ILE A 154 -14.46 6.88 -2.51
CA ILE A 154 -13.69 7.40 -1.38
C ILE A 154 -14.66 8.15 -0.46
N THR A 155 -14.84 7.64 0.76
CA THR A 155 -15.79 8.18 1.73
C THR A 155 -15.13 9.13 2.74
N GLY A 156 -13.81 9.18 2.77
CA GLY A 156 -13.03 10.05 3.64
C GLY A 156 -11.57 9.63 3.70
N PHE A 157 -10.85 10.16 4.69
CA PHE A 157 -9.48 9.79 4.99
C PHE A 157 -9.34 9.55 6.49
N GLU A 158 -8.69 8.45 6.85
CA GLU A 158 -8.21 8.17 8.19
C GLU A 158 -6.86 8.85 8.39
N LEU A 159 -6.72 9.63 9.46
CA LEU A 159 -5.47 10.24 9.87
C LEU A 159 -5.01 9.59 11.16
N THR A 160 -3.97 8.76 11.09
CA THR A 160 -3.38 8.18 12.28
C THR A 160 -2.06 8.88 12.61
N ALA A 161 -1.92 9.34 13.85
CA ALA A 161 -0.68 9.92 14.35
C ALA A 161 0.41 8.85 14.45
N GLY A 162 1.44 8.95 13.62
CA GLY A 162 2.57 8.03 13.55
C GLY A 162 3.72 8.43 14.47
N LEU A 163 3.41 8.78 15.72
CA LEU A 163 4.34 9.16 16.79
C LEU A 163 4.73 10.65 16.78
N HIS A 164 4.65 11.25 17.96
CA HIS A 164 4.90 12.64 18.39
C HIS A 164 3.66 13.52 18.56
N ASP A 165 3.55 14.03 19.79
CA ASP A 165 2.40 14.68 20.38
C ASP A 165 2.33 16.15 19.97
N GLN A 166 1.10 16.65 20.01
CA GLN A 166 0.66 18.01 19.69
C GLN A 166 1.54 19.05 20.38
N GLU A 167 2.17 19.98 19.65
CA GLU A 167 2.61 21.28 20.20
C GLU A 167 3.28 22.20 19.17
N LEU A 168 3.81 21.63 18.08
CA LEU A 168 4.27 22.44 16.95
C LEU A 168 3.04 22.90 16.16
N GLY A 169 2.84 24.22 16.03
CA GLY A 169 1.95 24.82 15.03
C GLY A 169 2.47 24.55 13.61
N ALA A 170 2.72 23.29 13.27
CA ALA A 170 3.41 22.87 12.07
C ALA A 170 2.47 22.14 11.12
N TYR A 171 2.64 22.45 9.84
CA TYR A 171 1.93 21.85 8.74
C TYR A 171 2.87 20.88 8.01
N VAL A 172 2.45 19.62 7.91
CA VAL A 172 3.07 18.62 7.04
C VAL A 172 2.10 18.30 5.91
N ALA A 173 2.48 18.65 4.69
CA ALA A 173 1.74 18.23 3.51
C ALA A 173 1.92 16.72 3.29
N GLN A 174 0.86 15.94 3.46
CA GLN A 174 0.84 14.55 3.01
C GLN A 174 0.14 14.45 1.65
N LEU A 175 0.87 13.94 0.68
CA LEU A 175 0.36 13.68 -0.66
C LEU A 175 0.09 12.19 -0.81
N LEU A 176 -1.20 11.85 -0.86
CA LEU A 176 -1.67 10.53 -1.25
C LEU A 176 -2.42 10.68 -2.56
N ASP A 177 -1.89 10.10 -3.63
CA ASP A 177 -2.64 9.90 -4.86
C ASP A 177 -3.49 8.63 -4.70
N PRO A 178 -4.84 8.74 -4.63
CA PRO A 178 -5.70 7.58 -4.42
C PRO A 178 -5.58 6.55 -5.55
N THR A 179 -5.33 6.99 -6.78
CA THR A 179 -5.19 6.08 -7.93
C THR A 179 -3.93 5.24 -7.79
N VAL A 180 -2.81 5.88 -7.45
CA VAL A 180 -1.54 5.17 -7.20
C VAL A 180 -1.70 4.21 -6.01
N PHE A 181 -2.38 4.64 -4.95
CA PHE A 181 -2.68 3.80 -3.78
C PHE A 181 -3.47 2.54 -4.16
N MET A 182 -4.58 2.69 -4.88
CA MET A 182 -5.42 1.57 -5.29
C MET A 182 -4.68 0.63 -6.26
N ARG A 183 -3.81 1.16 -7.13
CA ARG A 183 -2.95 0.34 -7.99
C ARG A 183 -1.88 -0.43 -7.20
N MET A 184 -1.37 0.13 -6.10
CA MET A 184 -0.47 -0.59 -5.19
C MET A 184 -1.20 -1.75 -4.51
N LEU A 185 -2.42 -1.53 -4.01
CA LEU A 185 -3.27 -2.59 -3.47
C LEU A 185 -3.51 -3.70 -4.52
N ALA A 186 -3.85 -3.32 -5.75
CA ALA A 186 -4.04 -4.27 -6.85
C ALA A 186 -2.79 -5.12 -7.11
N LYS A 187 -1.61 -4.49 -7.13
CA LYS A 187 -0.33 -5.18 -7.35
C LYS A 187 -0.04 -6.21 -6.26
N ILE A 188 -0.21 -5.82 -4.99
CA ILE A 188 0.00 -6.70 -3.84
C ILE A 188 -1.01 -7.85 -3.87
N ALA A 189 -2.28 -7.55 -4.09
CA ALA A 189 -3.35 -8.54 -4.16
C ALA A 189 -3.13 -9.57 -5.27
N HIS A 190 -2.76 -9.12 -6.47
CA HIS A 190 -2.48 -10.01 -7.59
C HIS A 190 -1.29 -10.94 -7.31
N GLY A 191 -0.20 -10.40 -6.76
CA GLY A 191 0.95 -11.22 -6.34
C GLY A 191 0.57 -12.26 -5.29
N ALA A 192 -0.19 -11.86 -4.27
CA ALA A 192 -0.67 -12.75 -3.21
C ALA A 192 -1.61 -13.83 -3.74
N ALA A 193 -2.48 -13.49 -4.69
CA ALA A 193 -3.35 -14.43 -5.37
C ALA A 193 -2.54 -15.46 -6.17
N VAL A 194 -1.49 -15.04 -6.88
CA VAL A 194 -0.60 -15.98 -7.60
C VAL A 194 0.15 -16.89 -6.63
N VAL A 195 0.66 -16.38 -5.51
CA VAL A 195 1.29 -17.21 -4.47
C VAL A 195 0.31 -18.27 -3.95
N CYS A 196 -0.91 -17.86 -3.63
CA CYS A 196 -1.88 -18.73 -2.96
C CYS A 196 -2.58 -19.70 -3.90
N PHE A 197 -2.92 -19.29 -5.11
CA PHE A 197 -3.80 -20.03 -6.02
C PHE A 197 -3.11 -20.44 -7.32
N GLY A 198 -1.88 -19.97 -7.56
CA GLY A 198 -1.22 -20.13 -8.85
C GLY A 198 -1.77 -19.17 -9.90
N LEU A 199 -0.99 -18.98 -10.96
CA LEU A 199 -1.30 -18.03 -12.03
C LEU A 199 -2.56 -18.41 -12.83
N ASP A 200 -2.90 -19.70 -12.87
CA ASP A 200 -4.07 -20.25 -13.57
C ASP A 200 -5.16 -20.75 -12.61
N GLY A 201 -5.02 -20.49 -11.30
CA GLY A 201 -6.06 -20.82 -10.31
C GLY A 201 -7.20 -19.81 -10.25
N PHE A 202 -7.10 -18.71 -11.01
CA PHE A 202 -8.12 -17.69 -11.08
C PHE A 202 -8.06 -16.91 -12.41
N GLU A 203 -9.22 -16.43 -12.84
CA GLU A 203 -9.34 -15.46 -13.93
C GLU A 203 -9.05 -14.06 -13.37
N ALA A 204 -7.89 -13.50 -13.70
CA ALA A 204 -7.40 -12.25 -13.12
C ALA A 204 -8.16 -11.02 -13.62
N SER A 205 -8.62 -10.19 -12.69
CA SER A 205 -9.37 -8.95 -12.99
C SER A 205 -8.54 -7.68 -12.80
N LEU A 206 -7.34 -7.78 -12.21
CA LEU A 206 -6.55 -6.61 -11.79
C LEU A 206 -5.49 -6.17 -12.81
N SER A 207 -5.21 -6.95 -13.85
CA SER A 207 -4.10 -6.67 -14.78
C SER A 207 -4.23 -5.31 -15.49
N SER A 208 -5.44 -4.90 -15.88
CA SER A 208 -5.68 -3.60 -16.54
C SER A 208 -5.42 -2.42 -15.59
N ILE A 209 -5.87 -2.54 -14.34
CA ILE A 209 -5.65 -1.56 -13.27
C ILE A 209 -4.15 -1.43 -12.96
N ILE A 210 -3.47 -2.56 -12.76
CA ILE A 210 -2.03 -2.58 -12.47
C ILE A 210 -1.23 -1.98 -13.64
N THR A 211 -1.56 -2.33 -14.88
CA THR A 211 -0.84 -1.80 -16.06
C THR A 211 -1.27 -0.40 -16.46
N GLY A 212 -2.32 0.17 -15.85
CA GLY A 212 -2.83 1.51 -16.16
C GLY A 212 -3.58 1.60 -17.49
N LYS A 213 -4.01 0.46 -18.05
CA LYS A 213 -4.78 0.42 -19.31
C LYS A 213 -6.22 0.85 -19.11
N ASP A 214 -6.79 0.52 -17.96
CA ASP A 214 -8.14 0.89 -17.57
C ASP A 214 -8.20 1.06 -16.05
N LEU A 215 -8.70 2.22 -15.62
CA LEU A 215 -8.79 2.64 -14.23
C LEU A 215 -10.23 2.94 -13.80
N SER A 216 -11.22 2.89 -14.70
CA SER A 216 -12.61 3.22 -14.36
C SER A 216 -13.21 2.21 -13.38
N ASN A 217 -12.76 0.96 -13.46
CA ASN A 217 -13.34 -0.15 -12.73
C ASN A 217 -12.67 -0.42 -11.38
N ILE A 218 -11.77 0.46 -10.92
CA ILE A 218 -11.12 0.32 -9.62
C ILE A 218 -12.14 0.11 -8.48
N PRO A 219 -13.20 0.94 -8.34
CA PRO A 219 -14.17 0.80 -7.24
C PRO A 219 -14.98 -0.50 -7.25
N PHE A 220 -15.03 -1.18 -8.40
CA PHE A 220 -15.71 -2.46 -8.52
C PHE A 220 -14.90 -3.60 -7.89
N TRP A 221 -13.57 -3.55 -8.02
CA TRP A 221 -12.65 -4.61 -7.58
C TRP A 221 -11.97 -4.33 -6.23
N ILE A 222 -11.83 -3.06 -5.86
CA ILE A 222 -11.05 -2.61 -4.70
C ILE A 222 -11.96 -1.81 -3.77
N GLY A 223 -11.79 -1.99 -2.46
CA GLY A 223 -12.55 -1.28 -1.45
C GLY A 223 -12.06 -1.57 -0.05
N GLU A 224 -12.86 -1.23 0.95
CA GLU A 224 -12.59 -1.53 2.35
C GLU A 224 -13.29 -2.81 2.80
N SER A 225 -12.74 -3.48 3.81
CA SER A 225 -13.35 -4.61 4.50
C SER A 225 -14.06 -4.17 5.77
N ASP A 226 -15.22 -4.77 6.07
CA ASP A 226 -15.92 -4.56 7.35
C ASP A 226 -15.29 -5.33 8.53
N THR A 227 -14.18 -6.04 8.31
CA THR A 227 -13.46 -6.74 9.39
C THR A 227 -12.92 -5.74 10.41
N SER A 228 -13.14 -5.99 11.70
CA SER A 228 -12.66 -5.12 12.78
C SER A 228 -11.15 -4.87 12.66
N ASN A 229 -10.75 -3.62 12.89
CA ASN A 229 -9.35 -3.17 12.90
C ASN A 229 -8.58 -3.65 14.14
N ASP A 230 -8.90 -4.81 14.71
CA ASP A 230 -8.31 -5.22 15.99
C ASP A 230 -6.79 -5.32 15.84
N PRO A 231 -6.02 -4.49 16.57
CA PRO A 231 -4.57 -4.53 16.50
C PRO A 231 -4.15 -5.95 16.92
N THR A 232 -3.42 -6.62 16.04
CA THR A 232 -2.99 -7.99 16.31
C THR A 232 -2.01 -7.93 17.49
N SER A 233 -2.41 -8.46 18.64
CA SER A 233 -1.67 -8.41 19.90
C SER A 233 -0.45 -9.35 19.96
N SER A 234 0.11 -9.75 18.81
CA SER A 234 1.29 -10.60 18.80
C SER A 234 2.53 -9.79 19.22
N GLU A 235 3.25 -10.28 20.22
CA GLU A 235 4.54 -9.74 20.70
C GLU A 235 5.67 -9.78 19.63
N GLU A 236 5.41 -10.36 18.46
CA GLU A 236 6.29 -10.28 17.28
C GLU A 236 6.00 -8.97 16.52
N ILE A 237 7.06 -8.21 16.19
CA ILE A 237 6.97 -6.96 15.39
C ILE A 237 6.00 -7.19 14.23
N PRO A 238 4.78 -6.61 14.26
CA PRO A 238 3.79 -6.90 13.25
C PRO A 238 4.38 -6.56 11.90
N SER A 239 4.26 -7.48 10.93
CA SER A 239 4.62 -7.21 9.56
C SER A 239 4.04 -5.86 9.15
N GLN A 240 4.88 -4.96 8.62
CA GLN A 240 4.46 -3.61 8.21
C GLN A 240 3.30 -3.63 7.21
N VAL A 241 3.09 -4.78 6.55
CA VAL A 241 1.93 -5.06 5.71
C VAL A 241 1.41 -6.45 6.07
N MET A 242 0.17 -6.53 6.55
CA MET A 242 -0.57 -7.80 6.63
C MET A 242 -1.23 -8.06 5.27
N VAL A 243 -1.13 -9.30 4.79
CA VAL A 243 -1.84 -9.77 3.60
C VAL A 243 -2.52 -11.09 3.95
N LYS A 244 -3.84 -11.19 3.77
CA LYS A 244 -4.63 -12.40 4.01
C LYS A 244 -5.36 -12.78 2.73
N ALA A 245 -5.15 -14.01 2.26
CA ALA A 245 -5.81 -14.53 1.06
C ALA A 245 -6.96 -15.47 1.43
N GLY A 246 -8.08 -15.33 0.72
CA GLY A 246 -9.28 -16.10 0.95
C GLY A 246 -10.06 -16.39 -0.31
N ILE A 247 -11.06 -17.24 -0.14
CA ILE A 247 -12.05 -17.57 -1.15
C ILE A 247 -13.42 -17.15 -0.61
N LEU A 248 -14.14 -16.33 -1.37
CA LEU A 248 -15.53 -15.98 -1.11
C LEU A 248 -16.44 -16.73 -2.08
N LYS A 249 -17.37 -17.53 -1.56
CA LYS A 249 -18.35 -18.26 -2.37
C LYS A 249 -19.61 -17.41 -2.52
N LEU A 250 -19.95 -17.07 -3.75
CA LEU A 250 -21.24 -16.50 -4.13
C LEU A 250 -22.11 -17.60 -4.76
N PRO A 251 -23.43 -17.40 -4.92
CA PRO A 251 -24.34 -18.44 -5.43
C PRO A 251 -23.93 -19.01 -6.81
N THR A 252 -23.37 -18.16 -7.69
CA THR A 252 -23.09 -18.51 -9.09
C THR A 252 -21.60 -18.65 -9.42
N PHE A 253 -20.72 -18.03 -8.63
CA PHE A 253 -19.27 -18.10 -8.83
C PHE A 253 -18.53 -17.97 -7.51
N THR A 254 -17.22 -18.17 -7.57
CA THR A 254 -16.34 -18.08 -6.41
C THR A 254 -15.29 -17.01 -6.71
N LEU A 255 -14.99 -16.16 -5.74
CA LEU A 255 -14.04 -15.07 -5.87
C LEU A 255 -12.78 -15.35 -5.06
N VAL A 256 -11.63 -14.94 -5.61
CA VAL A 256 -10.38 -14.78 -4.85
C VAL A 256 -10.38 -13.40 -4.24
N VAL A 257 -10.30 -13.34 -2.92
CA VAL A 257 -10.28 -12.09 -2.15
C VAL A 257 -8.99 -11.97 -1.36
N ILE A 258 -8.40 -10.78 -1.35
CA ILE A 258 -7.17 -10.47 -0.62
C ILE A 258 -7.44 -9.28 0.27
N ASP A 259 -7.22 -9.45 1.56
CA ASP A 259 -7.26 -8.37 2.55
C ASP A 259 -5.84 -7.87 2.80
N ILE A 260 -5.65 -6.55 2.75
CA ILE A 260 -4.36 -5.87 2.91
C ILE A 260 -4.52 -4.78 3.98
N GLN A 261 -3.61 -4.77 4.96
CA GLN A 261 -3.56 -3.71 5.97
C GLN A 261 -2.11 -3.23 6.12
N PHE A 262 -1.89 -1.92 6.05
CA PHE A 262 -0.58 -1.30 6.20
C PHE A 262 -0.39 -0.78 7.62
N PHE A 263 0.73 -1.05 8.29
CA PHE A 263 0.99 -0.59 9.66
C PHE A 263 -0.11 -1.06 10.64
N VAL A 264 -0.25 -2.38 10.78
CA VAL A 264 -1.29 -3.03 11.60
C VAL A 264 -1.32 -2.50 13.04
N ASP A 265 -0.15 -2.13 13.57
CA ASP A 265 0.03 -1.52 14.90
C ASP A 265 -0.60 -0.14 15.05
N LEU A 266 -0.93 0.54 13.94
CA LEU A 266 -1.60 1.83 13.91
C LEU A 266 -3.11 1.71 13.68
N ALA A 267 -3.69 0.50 13.73
CA ALA A 267 -5.13 0.26 13.52
C ALA A 267 -5.70 0.90 12.23
N THR A 268 -4.88 0.95 11.17
CA THR A 268 -5.27 1.48 9.86
C THR A 268 -6.37 0.64 9.21
N PRO A 269 -7.07 1.16 8.18
CA PRO A 269 -8.11 0.41 7.49
C PRO A 269 -7.60 -0.88 6.85
N VAL A 270 -8.43 -1.92 6.86
CA VAL A 270 -8.23 -3.15 6.09
C VAL A 270 -8.87 -3.00 4.72
N TYR A 271 -8.06 -3.05 3.67
CA TYR A 271 -8.53 -2.98 2.29
C TYR A 271 -8.81 -4.37 1.74
N ARG A 272 -9.98 -4.55 1.13
CA ARG A 272 -10.36 -5.77 0.43
C ARG A 272 -10.24 -5.59 -1.07
N VAL A 273 -9.47 -6.48 -1.70
CA VAL A 273 -9.28 -6.53 -3.14
C VAL A 273 -9.79 -7.86 -3.67
N VAL A 274 -10.67 -7.81 -4.67
CA VAL A 274 -11.13 -8.98 -5.42
C VAL A 274 -10.16 -9.19 -6.59
N ALA A 275 -9.28 -10.19 -6.47
CA ALA A 275 -8.26 -10.47 -7.48
C ALA A 275 -8.84 -11.07 -8.77
N GLY A 276 -10.00 -11.72 -8.66
CA GLY A 276 -10.74 -12.27 -9.78
C GLY A 276 -11.58 -13.49 -9.43
N LYS A 277 -12.08 -14.19 -10.45
CA LYS A 277 -12.92 -15.39 -10.26
C LYS A 277 -12.04 -16.62 -10.06
N HIS A 278 -12.27 -17.37 -8.98
CA HIS A 278 -11.55 -18.59 -8.68
C HIS A 278 -11.94 -19.71 -9.66
N ILE A 279 -10.95 -20.39 -10.22
CA ILE A 279 -11.13 -21.56 -11.08
C ILE A 279 -10.99 -22.80 -10.19
N LYS A 280 -12.07 -23.56 -10.03
CA LYS A 280 -12.01 -24.87 -9.36
C LYS A 280 -11.08 -25.74 -10.22
N ASP A 281 -9.93 -26.13 -9.67
CA ASP A 281 -8.89 -27.06 -10.20
C ASP A 281 -7.47 -26.49 -10.45
N GLY A 282 -7.17 -25.27 -10.00
CA GLY A 282 -5.79 -24.73 -10.04
C GLY A 282 -4.83 -25.37 -9.03
N PHE A 283 -3.91 -26.23 -9.49
CA PHE A 283 -2.75 -26.67 -8.70
C PHE A 283 -1.90 -25.44 -8.31
N GLY A 284 -1.83 -25.12 -7.01
CA GLY A 284 -1.00 -24.02 -6.51
C GLY A 284 0.49 -24.25 -6.81
N LEU A 285 1.26 -23.16 -6.94
CA LEU A 285 2.70 -23.22 -7.17
C LEU A 285 3.37 -24.10 -6.09
N LYS A 286 4.10 -25.14 -6.51
CA LYS A 286 4.84 -26.00 -5.58
C LYS A 286 5.89 -25.15 -4.83
N ARG A 287 5.91 -25.24 -3.51
CA ARG A 287 6.95 -24.61 -2.67
C ARG A 287 8.31 -25.21 -3.02
N HIS A 288 9.27 -24.37 -3.37
CA HIS A 288 10.65 -24.79 -3.46
C HIS A 288 11.27 -24.69 -2.07
N ASN A 289 11.55 -25.83 -1.45
CA ASN A 289 12.47 -25.86 -0.31
C ASN A 289 13.84 -25.39 -0.83
N VAL A 290 14.26 -24.20 -0.42
CA VAL A 290 15.67 -23.83 -0.52
C VAL A 290 16.37 -24.70 0.53
N ALA A 291 16.93 -25.82 0.08
CA ALA A 291 17.84 -26.61 0.89
C ALA A 291 18.98 -25.68 1.33
N GLY A 292 19.33 -25.77 2.62
CA GLY A 292 20.44 -25.04 3.21
C GLY A 292 21.68 -25.14 2.33
N SER A 293 22.34 -24.00 2.14
CA SER A 293 23.74 -23.96 1.73
C SER A 293 24.49 -23.48 2.97
N ASP A 294 25.42 -24.32 3.41
CA ASP A 294 26.44 -24.06 4.42
C ASP A 294 27.19 -22.73 4.19
#